data_AF-A0A3T0CYK8-F1
#
_entry.id   AF-A0A3T0CYK8-F1
#
_cell.length_a   1.000
_cell.length_b   1.000
_cell.length_c   1.000
_cell.angle_alpha   90.00
_cell.angle_beta   90.00
_cell.angle_gamma   90.00
#
_symmetry.space_group_name_H-M   'P 1'
#
loop_
_entity.id
_entity.type
_entity.pdbx_description
1 polymer ?
#
loop_
_entity_poly.entity_id
_entity_poly.type
_entity_poly.pdbx_seq_one_letter_code
_entity_poly.pdbx_strand_id
1 'polypeptide(L)'
;MRELEVQKALRQELTELGYPESAVHLEFPVSVDRHKRISIDVAIIDQGTNDVIGIIEIKSSTESQSVSNAVQQLADYARLLPSSPPAFVYAYDGKEKRIFQVSGDTLSLEEIPSLPKFDSLKAGGRAYQKIESRKKSSRVTDSFAVYCRLLAFFVAAILVLDIASVYKFTSQQLTLLGIFIGLLVMPYAAKFKLMGMEFERYGGKKNEDS
;
A
#
# COMPACT_ATOMS: atom_id res chain seq x y z
N MET A 1 14.89 -1.56 -35.22
CA MET A 1 16.18 -1.08 -34.67
C MET A 1 15.91 0.00 -33.61
N ARG A 2 15.06 -0.24 -32.59
CA ARG A 2 14.48 0.89 -31.81
C ARG A 2 14.28 0.65 -30.32
N GLU A 3 13.93 -0.55 -29.87
CA GLU A 3 13.56 -0.75 -28.46
C GLU A 3 14.74 -1.18 -27.56
N LEU A 4 15.55 -2.12 -28.05
CA LEU A 4 16.77 -2.57 -27.35
C LEU A 4 17.78 -1.44 -27.10
N GLU A 5 17.90 -0.49 -28.03
CA GLU A 5 18.78 0.67 -27.87
C GLU A 5 18.27 1.62 -26.80
N VAL A 6 16.95 1.86 -26.77
CA VAL A 6 16.30 2.69 -25.75
C VAL A 6 16.42 2.02 -24.37
N GLN A 7 16.21 0.72 -24.27
CA GLN A 7 16.41 -0.04 -23.03
C GLN A 7 17.85 0.05 -22.55
N LYS A 8 18.84 -0.06 -23.46
CA LYS A 8 20.25 0.06 -23.11
C LYS A 8 20.60 1.46 -22.61
N ALA A 9 20.09 2.51 -23.28
CA ALA A 9 20.27 3.90 -22.85
C ALA A 9 19.66 4.13 -21.47
N LEU A 10 18.43 3.66 -21.24
CA LEU A 10 17.77 3.74 -19.94
C LEU A 10 18.57 3.03 -18.84
N ARG A 11 19.04 1.80 -19.10
CA ARG A 11 19.85 1.04 -18.13
C ARG A 11 21.12 1.78 -17.73
N GLN A 12 21.80 2.39 -18.69
CA GLN A 12 22.98 3.20 -18.41
C GLN A 12 22.63 4.40 -17.52
N GLU A 13 21.58 5.15 -17.85
CA GLU A 13 21.14 6.30 -17.06
C GLU A 13 20.73 5.90 -15.63
N LEU A 14 20.01 4.79 -15.48
CA LEU A 14 19.66 4.24 -14.16
C LEU A 14 20.92 3.87 -13.36
N THR A 15 21.93 3.29 -14.00
CA THR A 15 23.21 2.98 -13.32
C THR A 15 23.89 4.25 -12.84
N GLU A 16 23.94 5.30 -13.67
CA GLU A 16 24.50 6.62 -13.32
C GLU A 16 23.73 7.32 -12.19
N LEU A 17 22.41 7.08 -12.10
CA LEU A 17 21.55 7.59 -11.02
C LEU A 17 21.60 6.74 -9.73
N GLY A 18 22.46 5.71 -9.68
CA GLY A 18 22.73 4.90 -8.50
C GLY A 18 21.76 3.73 -8.30
N TYR A 19 21.06 3.29 -9.34
CA TYR A 19 20.18 2.13 -9.25
C TYR A 19 21.02 0.84 -9.35
N PRO A 20 20.96 -0.06 -8.36
CA PRO A 20 21.65 -1.34 -8.46
C PRO A 20 20.98 -2.21 -9.52
N GLU A 21 21.75 -3.00 -10.27
CA GLU A 21 21.21 -3.87 -11.31
C GLU A 21 20.14 -4.83 -10.78
N SER A 22 20.30 -5.30 -9.54
CA SER A 22 19.32 -6.18 -8.89
C SER A 22 17.97 -5.52 -8.63
N ALA A 23 17.90 -4.18 -8.56
CA ALA A 23 16.65 -3.46 -8.37
C ALA A 23 15.88 -3.20 -9.67
N VAL A 24 16.49 -3.38 -10.85
CA VAL A 24 15.88 -3.05 -12.13
C VAL A 24 15.38 -4.32 -12.82
N HIS A 25 14.06 -4.52 -12.80
CA HIS A 25 13.41 -5.68 -13.40
C HIS A 25 12.73 -5.29 -14.71
N LEU A 26 13.07 -6.00 -15.78
CA LEU A 26 12.39 -5.84 -17.07
C LEU A 26 11.18 -6.76 -17.17
N GLU A 27 10.21 -6.36 -18.00
CA GLU A 27 9.00 -7.14 -18.29
C GLU A 27 8.35 -7.70 -17.02
N PHE A 28 8.18 -6.82 -16.03
CA PHE A 28 7.74 -7.20 -14.70
C PHE A 28 6.26 -7.60 -14.74
N PRO A 29 5.93 -8.87 -14.40
CA PRO A 29 4.58 -9.36 -14.52
C PRO A 29 3.71 -8.86 -13.35
N VAL A 30 2.59 -8.22 -13.67
CA VAL A 30 1.56 -7.87 -12.70
C VAL A 30 0.30 -8.67 -13.00
N SER A 31 -0.22 -9.34 -11.97
CA SER A 31 -1.47 -10.11 -12.08
C SER A 31 -2.64 -9.18 -11.80
N VAL A 32 -3.51 -9.00 -12.80
CA VAL A 32 -4.74 -8.19 -12.67
C VAL A 32 -5.89 -9.07 -12.18
N ASP A 33 -5.96 -10.30 -12.67
CA ASP A 33 -6.95 -11.31 -12.31
C ASP A 33 -6.37 -12.72 -12.56
N ARG A 34 -7.07 -13.79 -12.15
CA ARG A 34 -6.66 -15.20 -12.32
C ARG A 34 -6.29 -15.58 -13.76
N HIS A 35 -6.80 -14.85 -14.75
CA HIS A 35 -6.59 -15.13 -16.18
C HIS A 35 -5.87 -14.01 -16.94
N LYS A 36 -5.58 -12.86 -16.31
CA LYS A 36 -4.98 -11.71 -17.00
C LYS A 36 -3.71 -11.26 -16.30
N ARG A 37 -2.58 -11.43 -17.01
CA ARG A 37 -1.29 -10.86 -16.65
C ARG A 37 -0.98 -9.71 -17.60
N ILE A 38 -0.55 -8.61 -17.03
CA ILE A 38 0.04 -7.48 -17.74
C ILE A 38 1.54 -7.47 -17.44
N SER A 39 2.32 -6.86 -18.32
CA SER A 39 3.76 -6.70 -18.14
C SER A 39 4.08 -5.22 -18.11
N ILE A 40 4.88 -4.81 -17.13
CA ILE A 40 5.44 -3.46 -17.03
C ILE A 40 6.84 -3.51 -17.63
N ASP A 41 7.17 -2.61 -18.55
CA ASP A 41 8.47 -2.62 -19.24
C ASP A 41 9.64 -2.62 -18.25
N VAL A 42 9.59 -1.75 -17.24
CA VAL A 42 10.57 -1.70 -16.15
C VAL A 42 9.89 -1.46 -14.80
N ALA A 43 10.20 -2.30 -13.82
CA ALA A 43 9.87 -2.09 -12.42
C ALA A 43 11.15 -1.91 -11.60
N ILE A 44 11.12 -0.94 -10.68
CA ILE A 44 12.20 -0.66 -9.73
C ILE A 44 11.80 -1.22 -8.37
N ILE A 45 12.59 -2.14 -7.83
CA ILE A 45 12.29 -2.86 -6.58
C ILE A 45 13.28 -2.48 -5.48
N ASP A 46 12.79 -2.05 -4.31
CA ASP A 46 13.63 -1.93 -3.12
C ASP A 46 13.94 -3.32 -2.57
N GLN A 47 15.18 -3.78 -2.76
CA GLN A 47 15.66 -5.08 -2.26
C GLN A 47 15.47 -5.26 -0.74
N GLY A 48 15.40 -4.16 0.01
CA GLY A 48 15.19 -4.22 1.46
C GLY A 48 13.75 -4.57 1.86
N THR A 49 12.76 -4.19 1.05
CA THR A 49 11.33 -4.46 1.34
C THR A 49 10.67 -5.42 0.36
N ASN A 50 11.34 -5.70 -0.75
CA ASN A 50 10.82 -6.41 -1.92
C ASN A 50 9.56 -5.76 -2.52
N ASP A 51 9.43 -4.43 -2.38
CA ASP A 51 8.30 -3.68 -2.93
C ASP A 51 8.73 -2.90 -4.17
N VAL A 52 7.79 -2.74 -5.10
CA VAL A 52 7.95 -1.89 -6.28
C VAL A 52 7.89 -0.42 -5.83
N ILE A 53 8.99 0.32 -6.01
CA ILE A 53 9.14 1.72 -5.62
C ILE A 53 9.08 2.69 -6.81
N GLY A 54 9.05 2.17 -8.04
CA GLY A 54 8.88 2.96 -9.26
C GLY A 54 8.58 2.06 -10.45
N ILE A 55 7.84 2.58 -11.43
CA ILE A 55 7.58 1.89 -12.70
C ILE A 55 7.88 2.81 -13.87
N ILE A 56 8.43 2.25 -14.95
CA ILE A 56 8.83 3.01 -16.15
C ILE A 56 8.30 2.28 -17.38
N GLU A 57 7.55 3.00 -18.21
CA GLU A 57 7.19 2.58 -19.57
C GLU A 57 8.18 3.14 -20.57
N ILE A 58 8.58 2.34 -21.55
CA ILE A 58 9.53 2.72 -22.58
C ILE A 58 8.78 3.04 -23.88
N LYS A 59 9.11 4.17 -24.52
CA LYS A 59 8.62 4.53 -25.85
C LYS A 59 9.75 4.91 -26.78
N SER A 60 9.77 4.33 -27.98
CA SER A 60 10.77 4.65 -29.00
C SER A 60 10.43 5.90 -29.83
N SER A 61 9.41 6.65 -29.44
CA SER A 61 8.94 7.87 -30.10
C SER A 61 8.61 8.91 -29.04
N THR A 62 9.04 10.15 -29.29
CA THR A 62 8.81 11.34 -28.46
C THR A 62 7.49 12.05 -28.81
N GLU A 63 6.73 11.52 -29.78
CA GLU A 63 5.44 12.08 -30.20
C GLU A 63 4.39 12.03 -29.08
N SER A 64 3.68 13.15 -28.90
CA SER A 64 2.72 13.33 -27.80
C SER A 64 1.60 12.27 -27.76
N GLN A 65 1.16 11.74 -28.91
CA GLN A 65 0.13 10.71 -28.94
C GLN A 65 0.62 9.37 -28.38
N SER A 66 1.87 9.00 -28.69
CA SER A 66 2.53 7.79 -28.19
C SER A 66 2.71 7.86 -26.67
N VAL A 67 3.12 9.02 -26.17
CA VAL A 67 3.30 9.29 -24.72
C VAL A 67 1.95 9.33 -24.00
N SER A 68 0.93 9.98 -24.57
CA SER A 68 -0.41 10.09 -23.97
C SER A 68 -1.08 8.72 -23.77
N ASN A 69 -0.97 7.83 -24.76
CA ASN A 69 -1.52 6.47 -24.64
C ASN A 69 -0.87 5.66 -23.49
N ALA A 70 0.39 5.95 -23.16
CA ALA A 70 1.09 5.29 -22.04
C ALA A 70 0.58 5.74 -20.66
N VAL A 71 -0.01 6.94 -20.55
CA VAL A 71 -0.46 7.53 -19.28
C VAL A 71 -1.53 6.69 -18.63
N GLN A 72 -2.59 6.38 -19.39
CA GLN A 72 -3.73 5.64 -18.86
C GLN A 72 -3.28 4.25 -18.39
N GLN A 73 -2.46 3.59 -19.20
CA GLN A 73 -1.90 2.28 -18.89
C GLN A 73 -1.05 2.30 -17.61
N LEU A 74 -0.08 3.22 -17.51
CA LEU A 74 0.77 3.37 -16.33
C LEU A 74 -0.01 3.73 -15.07
N ALA A 75 -1.01 4.60 -15.17
CA ALA A 75 -1.84 4.98 -14.04
C ALA A 75 -2.66 3.79 -13.53
N ASP A 76 -3.22 2.98 -14.43
CA ASP A 76 -3.93 1.75 -14.07
C ASP A 76 -2.97 0.73 -13.42
N TYR A 77 -1.73 0.63 -13.92
CA TYR A 77 -0.72 -0.30 -13.38
C TYR A 77 -0.23 0.12 -12.00
N ALA A 78 0.05 1.41 -11.80
CA ALA A 78 0.43 1.94 -10.50
C ALA A 78 -0.63 1.61 -9.45
N ARG A 79 -1.93 1.76 -9.77
CA ARG A 79 -3.05 1.47 -8.86
C ARG A 79 -3.19 0.00 -8.48
N LEU A 80 -2.68 -0.93 -9.29
CA LEU A 80 -2.68 -2.36 -8.98
C LEU A 80 -1.58 -2.76 -8.00
N LEU A 81 -0.58 -1.89 -7.81
CA LEU A 81 0.55 -2.14 -6.92
C LEU A 81 0.26 -1.62 -5.50
N PRO A 82 0.70 -2.33 -4.43
CA PRO A 82 0.34 -2.00 -3.06
C PRO A 82 0.64 -0.57 -2.61
N SER A 83 1.70 0.04 -3.16
CA SER A 83 2.17 1.37 -2.75
C SER A 83 1.87 2.47 -3.76
N SER A 84 1.13 2.19 -4.83
CA SER A 84 0.89 3.12 -5.95
C SER A 84 2.17 3.89 -6.34
N PRO A 85 3.24 3.17 -6.74
CA PRO A 85 4.55 3.77 -6.92
C PRO A 85 4.51 4.85 -8.02
N PRO A 86 5.43 5.84 -7.96
CA PRO A 86 5.56 6.82 -9.03
C PRO A 86 5.82 6.13 -10.37
N ALA A 87 5.15 6.65 -11.38
CA ALA A 87 5.14 6.10 -12.73
C ALA A 87 5.79 7.09 -13.70
N PHE A 88 6.66 6.59 -14.58
CA PHE A 88 7.40 7.40 -15.53
C PHE A 88 7.24 6.87 -16.96
N VAL A 89 7.23 7.77 -17.93
CA VAL A 89 7.39 7.44 -19.35
C VAL A 89 8.78 7.89 -19.78
N TYR A 90 9.59 6.96 -20.27
CA TYR A 90 10.89 7.22 -20.86
C TYR A 90 10.78 7.14 -22.39
N ALA A 91 10.78 8.29 -23.06
CA ALA A 91 10.68 8.40 -24.50
C ALA A 91 12.03 8.78 -25.12
N TYR A 92 12.53 7.95 -26.05
CA TYR A 92 13.78 8.23 -26.75
C TYR A 92 13.69 7.75 -28.20
N ASP A 93 13.94 8.64 -29.15
CA ASP A 93 13.86 8.34 -30.60
C ASP A 93 15.24 8.12 -31.26
N GLY A 94 16.31 8.09 -30.45
CA GLY A 94 17.70 8.00 -30.90
C GLY A 94 18.41 9.36 -31.01
N LYS A 95 17.67 10.47 -30.96
CA LYS A 95 18.22 11.85 -30.99
C LYS A 95 17.78 12.64 -29.78
N GLU A 96 16.49 12.63 -29.48
CA GLU A 96 15.87 13.39 -28.41
C GLU A 96 15.33 12.46 -27.33
N LYS A 97 15.64 12.79 -26.07
CA LYS A 97 15.13 12.10 -24.87
C LYS A 97 14.14 13.01 -24.17
N ARG A 98 12.96 12.48 -23.84
CA ARG A 98 11.95 13.14 -23.01
C ARG A 98 11.48 12.19 -21.92
N ILE A 99 11.35 12.70 -20.70
CA ILE A 99 10.94 11.93 -19.54
C ILE A 99 9.71 12.60 -18.97
N PHE A 100 8.68 11.80 -18.67
CA PHE A 100 7.46 12.32 -18.08
C PHE A 100 7.15 11.58 -16.80
N GLN A 101 6.73 12.31 -15.78
CA GLN A 101 6.12 11.76 -14.58
C GLN A 101 4.60 11.73 -14.76
N VAL A 102 4.00 10.58 -14.44
CA VAL A 102 2.54 10.40 -14.47
C VAL A 102 1.99 10.62 -13.07
N SER A 103 1.07 11.58 -12.96
CA SER A 103 0.26 11.76 -11.74
C SER A 103 -0.92 10.79 -11.77
N GLY A 104 -0.95 9.85 -10.82
CA GLY A 104 -1.99 8.79 -10.75
C GLY A 104 -3.40 9.30 -10.46
N ASP A 105 -3.54 10.53 -9.92
CA ASP A 105 -4.83 11.11 -9.54
C ASP A 105 -5.46 11.91 -10.68
N THR A 106 -4.64 12.67 -11.42
CA THR A 106 -5.08 13.60 -12.46
C THR A 106 -4.89 13.07 -13.88
N LEU A 107 -4.23 11.91 -14.04
CA LEU A 107 -3.81 11.38 -15.35
C LEU A 107 -3.05 12.42 -16.17
N SER A 108 -2.32 13.30 -15.48
CA SER A 108 -1.54 14.36 -16.12
C SER A 108 -0.09 13.92 -16.29
N LEU A 109 0.51 14.35 -17.39
CA LEU A 109 1.93 14.23 -17.67
C LEU A 109 2.63 15.52 -17.26
N GLU A 110 3.66 15.39 -16.45
CA GLU A 110 4.62 16.45 -16.19
C GLU A 110 5.95 16.05 -16.81
N GLU A 111 6.46 16.85 -17.75
CA GLU A 111 7.80 16.62 -18.31
C GLU A 111 8.85 16.99 -17.27
N ILE A 112 9.76 16.05 -16.99
CA ILE A 112 10.84 16.21 -16.02
C ILE A 112 12.19 16.12 -16.72
N PRO A 113 13.22 16.82 -16.24
CA PRO A 113 14.53 16.85 -16.90
C PRO A 113 15.30 15.53 -16.77
N SER A 114 15.07 14.77 -15.70
CA SER A 114 15.79 13.53 -15.39
C SER A 114 14.95 12.64 -14.48
N LEU A 115 15.16 11.32 -14.57
CA LEU A 115 14.65 10.40 -13.57
C LEU A 115 15.23 10.72 -12.17
N PRO A 116 14.47 10.48 -11.09
CA PRO A 116 14.97 10.67 -9.74
C PRO A 116 16.13 9.70 -9.44
N LYS A 117 16.98 10.04 -8.46
CA LYS A 117 18.00 9.12 -7.94
C LYS A 117 17.34 7.97 -7.18
N PHE A 118 18.02 6.81 -7.15
CA PHE A 118 17.51 5.62 -6.46
C PHE A 118 17.17 5.88 -4.99
N ASP A 119 18.05 6.58 -4.26
CA ASP A 119 17.83 6.91 -2.84
C ASP A 119 16.60 7.79 -2.62
N SER A 120 16.30 8.70 -3.55
CA SER A 120 15.12 9.57 -3.47
C SER A 120 13.83 8.78 -3.65
N LEU A 121 13.79 7.85 -4.62
CA LEU A 121 12.65 6.93 -4.80
C LEU A 121 12.45 6.05 -3.57
N LYS A 122 13.54 5.48 -3.05
CA LYS A 122 13.54 4.62 -1.88
C LYS A 122 13.03 5.35 -0.64
N ALA A 123 13.45 6.60 -0.43
CA ALA A 123 12.95 7.44 0.66
C ALA A 123 11.44 7.71 0.50
N GLY A 124 10.97 8.02 -0.71
CA GLY A 124 9.56 8.22 -1.03
C GLY A 124 8.70 6.99 -0.76
N GLY A 125 9.13 5.82 -1.24
CA GLY A 125 8.45 4.54 -1.02
C GLY A 125 8.33 4.19 0.47
N ARG A 126 9.41 4.37 1.23
CA ARG A 126 9.40 4.14 2.70
C ARG A 126 8.48 5.11 3.44
N ALA A 127 8.45 6.38 3.02
CA ALA A 127 7.52 7.35 3.59
C ALA A 127 6.05 6.92 3.35
N TYR A 128 5.74 6.43 2.15
CA TYR A 128 4.42 5.93 1.81
C TYR A 128 4.00 4.72 2.67
N GLN A 129 4.88 3.71 2.81
CA GLN A 129 4.65 2.56 3.69
C GLN A 129 4.38 2.98 5.15
N LYS A 130 5.11 3.99 5.65
CA LYS A 130 4.90 4.53 7.00
C LYS A 130 3.54 5.21 7.13
N ILE A 131 3.06 5.87 6.09
CA ILE A 131 1.71 6.48 6.07
C ILE A 131 0.63 5.39 5.99
N GLU A 132 0.81 4.37 5.15
CA GLU A 132 -0.16 3.28 5.00
C GLU A 132 -0.27 2.43 6.28
N SER A 133 0.85 2.09 6.92
CA SER A 133 0.86 1.40 8.21
C SER A 133 0.16 2.21 9.30
N ARG A 134 0.35 3.54 9.32
CA ARG A 134 -0.40 4.45 10.21
C ARG A 134 -1.90 4.46 9.90
N LYS A 135 -2.32 4.50 8.63
CA LYS A 135 -3.75 4.42 8.24
C LYS A 135 -4.38 3.09 8.64
N LYS A 136 -3.68 1.96 8.50
CA LYS A 136 -4.16 0.65 8.97
C LYS A 136 -4.30 0.65 10.49
N SER A 137 -3.33 1.20 11.21
CA SER A 137 -3.39 1.33 12.67
C SER A 137 -4.54 2.23 13.14
N SER A 138 -4.77 3.38 12.49
CA SER A 138 -5.85 4.29 12.89
C SER A 138 -7.23 3.68 12.67
N ARG A 139 -7.43 2.93 11.56
CA ARG A 139 -8.69 2.24 11.29
C ARG A 139 -9.06 1.21 12.36
N VAL A 140 -8.07 0.49 12.89
CA VAL A 140 -8.28 -0.47 14.00
C VAL A 140 -8.67 0.27 15.28
N THR A 141 -7.98 1.37 15.60
CA THR A 141 -8.28 2.21 16.77
C THR A 141 -9.67 2.84 16.68
N ASP A 142 -10.07 3.32 15.49
CA ASP A 142 -11.38 3.95 15.28
C ASP A 142 -12.52 2.94 15.43
N SER A 143 -12.36 1.74 14.87
CA SER A 143 -13.35 0.66 15.02
C SER A 143 -13.52 0.27 16.49
N PHE A 144 -12.40 0.10 17.21
CA PHE A 144 -12.42 -0.17 18.65
C PHE A 144 -13.14 0.92 19.45
N ALA A 145 -12.86 2.20 19.16
CA ALA A 145 -13.51 3.32 19.82
C ALA A 145 -15.03 3.34 19.57
N VAL A 146 -15.49 2.96 18.38
CA VAL A 146 -16.92 2.84 18.06
C VAL A 146 -17.57 1.71 18.89
N TYR A 147 -16.94 0.53 18.96
CA TYR A 147 -17.46 -0.56 19.79
C TYR A 147 -17.52 -0.17 21.27
N CYS A 148 -16.49 0.48 21.80
CA CYS A 148 -16.49 0.98 23.17
C CYS A 148 -17.61 2.00 23.43
N ARG A 149 -17.89 2.91 22.50
CA ARG A 149 -19.00 3.87 22.63
C ARG A 149 -20.37 3.20 22.58
N LEU A 150 -20.57 2.25 21.67
CA LEU A 150 -21.80 1.47 21.58
C LEU A 150 -22.04 0.68 22.87
N LEU A 151 -20.99 0.05 23.40
CA LEU A 151 -21.06 -0.75 24.61
C LEU A 151 -21.35 0.10 25.85
N ALA A 152 -20.72 1.28 25.95
CA ALA A 152 -21.03 2.26 26.99
C ALA A 152 -22.49 2.74 26.91
N PHE A 153 -23.01 2.95 25.70
CA PHE A 153 -24.42 3.30 25.50
C PHE A 153 -25.37 2.19 25.96
N PHE A 154 -25.10 0.92 25.62
CA PHE A 154 -25.91 -0.21 26.09
C PHE A 154 -25.89 -0.35 27.62
N VAL A 155 -24.73 -0.21 28.24
CA VAL A 155 -24.61 -0.25 29.71
C VAL A 155 -25.39 0.89 30.36
N ALA A 156 -25.30 2.11 29.82
CA ALA A 156 -26.07 3.25 30.31
C ALA A 156 -27.58 3.03 30.18
N ALA A 157 -28.05 2.49 29.04
CA ALA A 157 -29.46 2.18 28.84
C ALA A 157 -29.97 1.13 29.84
N ILE A 158 -29.17 0.08 30.12
CA ILE A 158 -29.50 -0.95 31.11
C ILE A 158 -29.62 -0.35 32.51
N LEU A 159 -28.68 0.51 32.91
CA LEU A 159 -28.72 1.19 34.22
C LEU A 159 -29.94 2.10 34.35
N VAL A 160 -30.32 2.83 33.29
CA VAL A 160 -31.51 3.68 33.29
C VAL A 160 -32.79 2.84 33.41
N LEU A 161 -32.88 1.70 32.71
CA LEU A 161 -34.03 0.79 32.80
C LEU A 161 -34.18 0.15 34.19
N ASP A 162 -33.06 -0.17 34.83
CA ASP A 162 -33.03 -0.71 36.19
C ASP A 162 -33.47 0.35 37.22
N ILE A 163 -32.95 1.57 37.13
CA ILE A 163 -33.37 2.71 37.99
C ILE A 163 -34.86 3.01 37.80
N ALA A 164 -35.34 3.00 36.56
CA ALA A 164 -36.75 3.23 36.24
C ALA A 164 -37.68 2.07 36.68
N SER A 165 -37.12 0.98 37.23
CA SER A 165 -37.84 -0.22 37.67
C SER A 165 -38.69 -0.88 36.58
N VAL A 166 -38.40 -0.59 35.31
CA VAL A 166 -39.11 -1.15 34.15
C VAL A 166 -38.70 -2.61 33.93
N TYR A 167 -37.45 -2.95 34.26
CA TYR A 167 -36.93 -4.31 34.17
C TYR A 167 -35.84 -4.54 35.23
N LYS A 168 -36.00 -5.56 36.08
CA LYS A 168 -34.99 -5.92 37.10
C LYS A 168 -34.07 -7.00 36.54
N PHE A 169 -32.82 -6.64 36.29
CA PHE A 169 -31.83 -7.60 35.80
C PHE A 169 -31.40 -8.55 36.92
N THR A 170 -31.43 -9.85 36.63
CA THR A 170 -30.91 -10.86 37.56
C THR A 170 -29.38 -10.90 37.51
N SER A 171 -28.74 -11.31 38.61
CA SER A 171 -27.28 -11.40 38.69
C SER A 171 -26.67 -12.28 37.58
N GLN A 172 -27.37 -13.34 37.17
CA GLN A 172 -26.95 -14.23 36.08
C GLN A 172 -26.93 -13.52 34.72
N GLN A 173 -27.94 -12.69 34.41
CA GLN A 173 -28.00 -11.92 33.17
C GLN A 173 -26.90 -10.86 33.10
N LEU A 174 -26.57 -10.23 34.24
CA LEU A 174 -25.50 -9.25 34.33
C LEU A 174 -24.12 -9.89 34.12
N THR A 175 -23.90 -11.10 34.67
CA THR A 175 -22.68 -11.88 34.42
C THR A 175 -22.56 -12.29 32.95
N LEU A 176 -23.65 -12.75 32.33
CA LEU A 176 -23.66 -13.13 30.92
C LEU A 176 -23.31 -11.93 30.02
N LEU A 177 -23.87 -10.75 30.32
CA LEU A 177 -23.55 -9.51 29.62
C LEU A 177 -22.05 -9.17 29.74
N GLY A 178 -21.47 -9.28 30.94
CA GLY A 178 -20.04 -9.06 31.15
C GLY A 178 -19.15 -10.00 30.31
N ILE A 179 -19.54 -11.27 30.19
CA ILE A 179 -18.84 -12.24 29.33
C ILE A 179 -18.93 -11.85 27.86
N PHE A 180 -20.12 -11.47 27.38
CA PHE A 180 -20.32 -11.00 26.00
C PHE A 180 -19.48 -9.77 25.67
N ILE A 181 -19.46 -8.79 26.59
CA ILE A 181 -18.62 -7.58 26.48
C ILE A 181 -17.14 -7.98 26.38
N GLY A 182 -16.69 -8.89 27.25
CA GLY A 182 -15.31 -9.39 27.25
C GLY A 182 -14.92 -10.03 25.91
N LEU A 183 -15.77 -10.90 25.37
CA LEU A 183 -15.54 -11.57 24.07
C LEU A 183 -15.49 -10.57 22.91
N LEU A 184 -16.29 -9.50 22.95
CA LEU A 184 -16.32 -8.47 21.91
C LEU A 184 -15.07 -7.58 21.95
N VAL A 185 -14.52 -7.31 23.14
CA VAL A 185 -13.31 -6.50 23.34
C VAL A 185 -12.02 -7.32 23.13
N MET A 186 -12.05 -8.62 23.40
CA MET A 186 -10.90 -9.54 23.28
C MET A 186 -10.10 -9.43 21.97
N PRO A 187 -10.69 -9.39 20.75
CA PRO A 187 -9.92 -9.29 19.50
C PRO A 187 -9.12 -7.98 19.35
N TYR A 188 -9.45 -6.96 20.14
CA TYR A 188 -8.78 -5.65 20.13
C TYR A 188 -7.74 -5.50 21.24
N ALA A 189 -7.74 -6.37 22.25
CA ALA A 189 -6.72 -6.36 23.30
C ALA A 189 -5.41 -6.93 22.75
N ALA A 190 -4.34 -6.13 22.79
CA ALA A 190 -3.00 -6.58 22.37
C ALA A 190 -2.44 -7.64 23.32
N LYS A 191 -2.75 -7.50 24.61
CA LYS A 191 -2.31 -8.40 25.68
C LYS A 191 -3.38 -8.42 26.76
N PHE A 192 -3.93 -9.60 27.03
CA PHE A 192 -4.90 -9.81 28.09
C PHE A 192 -4.26 -10.63 29.20
N LYS A 193 -4.15 -10.05 30.41
CA LYS A 193 -3.64 -10.75 31.59
C LYS A 193 -4.82 -11.09 32.49
N LEU A 194 -5.12 -12.38 32.64
CA LEU A 194 -6.15 -12.85 33.55
C LEU A 194 -5.61 -14.04 34.33
N MET A 195 -5.65 -13.95 35.66
CA MET A 195 -5.24 -15.02 36.59
C MET A 195 -3.86 -15.63 36.29
N GLY A 196 -2.87 -14.78 36.00
CA GLY A 196 -1.48 -15.23 35.74
C GLY A 196 -1.24 -15.82 34.35
N MET A 197 -2.27 -15.94 33.51
CA MET A 197 -2.13 -16.31 32.10
C MET A 197 -2.06 -15.04 31.24
N GLU A 198 -1.07 -14.97 30.36
CA GLU A 198 -0.92 -13.91 29.37
C GLU A 198 -1.39 -14.41 28.02
N PHE A 199 -2.47 -13.82 27.50
CA PHE A 199 -2.94 -14.08 26.15
C PHE A 199 -2.50 -12.92 25.27
N GLU A 200 -1.58 -13.20 24.35
CA GLU A 200 -1.18 -12.25 23.31
C GLU A 200 -1.95 -12.57 22.04
N ARG A 201 -2.43 -11.52 21.37
CA ARG A 201 -3.07 -11.69 20.07
C ARG A 201 -2.02 -12.22 19.09
N TYR A 202 -2.31 -13.35 18.44
CA TYR A 202 -1.42 -13.93 17.44
C TYR A 202 -1.18 -12.94 16.30
N GLY A 203 -0.04 -12.24 16.35
CA GLY A 203 0.49 -11.45 15.25
C GLY A 203 1.28 -12.41 14.38
N GLY A 204 0.72 -12.83 13.25
CA GLY A 204 1.39 -13.77 12.35
C GLY A 204 2.84 -13.35 12.10
N LYS A 205 3.78 -14.18 12.55
CA LYS A 205 5.19 -14.05 12.15
C LYS A 205 5.23 -14.23 10.63
N LYS A 206 5.66 -13.19 9.90
CA LYS A 206 6.25 -13.41 8.58
C LYS A 206 7.46 -14.31 8.82
N ASN A 207 7.46 -15.48 8.19
CA ASN A 207 8.60 -16.40 8.22
C ASN A 207 9.85 -15.64 7.73
N GLU A 208 10.72 -15.26 8.67
CA GLU A 208 12.15 -15.25 8.43
C GLU A 208 12.59 -16.69 8.62
N ASP A 209 12.76 -17.41 7.51
CA ASP A 209 13.63 -18.59 7.43
C ASP A 209 13.82 -18.94 5.95
N SER A 210 15.09 -18.89 5.53
CA SER A 210 15.72 -19.34 4.26
C SER A 210 16.12 -18.25 3.28
#